data_AF-A0A7S6UH60-F1
#
_entry.id   AF-A0A7S6UH60-F1
#
_cell.length_a   1.000
_cell.length_b   1.000
_cell.length_c   1.000
_cell.angle_alpha   90.00
_cell.angle_beta   90.00
_cell.angle_gamma   90.00
#
_symmetry.space_group_name_H-M   'P 1'
#
loop_
_entity.id
_entity.type
_entity.pdbx_description
1 polymer ?
#
loop_
_entity_poly.entity_id
_entity_poly.type
_entity_poly.pdbx_seq_one_letter_code
_entity_poly.pdbx_strand_id
1 'polypeptide(L)'
;MNALIHRFRDTIVDAANIDPQADRLLIERHGPLACHYAPFDHINPDAKIVLLGITPGAQKARNALTELATALRANKSDADALELSKKTASFSGPMRNNLIAMLDRIGLHAVLGIESCARLFDTRTDLVHFTSALRYPVFVNGKDYSGSPSIRTTPALREMSRRWLDEEVALLKDAFWVPLGKEPSAVLDDCVARGQLDAQRVLAGLPHPSGANAERISYFLGTKQREALSTKTNPELIDAALLQLTRSVTAFATNESSPDQPPTPTEPAQPPVPPPPATTLAPSASTSPRSTAPSSKTVAQAEALLASKLGRIKDGSKKVAGFQTSLGRHLAIQRDVQCINIWTEDVPFLNAVAPCERYPAQRRRHSNLDAQAPRVGNGRDALLWRVSDTDQLAELIACYDRA
;
A
#
# COMPACT_ATOMS: atom_id res chain seq x y z
N MET A 1 21.88 -16.52 -12.50
CA MET A 1 21.32 -16.38 -13.87
C MET A 1 19.86 -16.81 -13.80
N ASN A 2 18.90 -15.88 -13.97
CA ASN A 2 17.48 -16.13 -13.69
C ASN A 2 16.86 -17.08 -14.73
N ALA A 3 16.81 -18.37 -14.43
CA ALA A 3 16.32 -19.40 -15.37
C ALA A 3 14.85 -19.19 -15.79
N LEU A 4 14.03 -18.52 -14.97
CA LEU A 4 12.59 -18.40 -15.22
C LEU A 4 12.23 -17.33 -16.27
N ILE A 5 12.92 -16.18 -16.33
CA ILE A 5 12.65 -15.19 -17.38
C ILE A 5 12.91 -15.80 -18.77
N HIS A 6 13.97 -16.59 -18.94
CA HIS A 6 14.26 -17.26 -20.20
C HIS A 6 13.18 -18.29 -20.57
N ARG A 7 12.69 -19.06 -19.57
CA ARG A 7 11.62 -20.04 -19.78
C ARG A 7 10.31 -19.41 -20.28
N PHE A 8 9.95 -18.24 -19.76
CA PHE A 8 8.65 -17.61 -20.03
C PHE A 8 8.71 -16.44 -21.02
N ARG A 9 9.88 -16.13 -21.57
CA ARG A 9 10.12 -14.97 -22.45
C ARG A 9 9.12 -14.88 -23.58
N ASP A 10 9.05 -15.90 -24.43
CA ASP A 10 8.24 -15.86 -25.65
C ASP A 10 6.75 -15.71 -25.30
N THR A 11 6.31 -16.42 -24.27
CA THR A 11 4.96 -16.29 -23.71
C THR A 11 4.61 -14.85 -23.31
N ILE A 12 5.58 -14.11 -22.77
CA ILE A 12 5.41 -12.73 -22.30
C ILE A 12 5.49 -11.75 -23.47
N VAL A 13 6.47 -11.92 -24.36
CA VAL A 13 6.72 -11.01 -25.49
C VAL A 13 5.64 -11.13 -26.58
N ASP A 14 5.02 -12.29 -26.77
CA ASP A 14 4.03 -12.50 -27.84
C ASP A 14 2.60 -12.13 -27.43
N ALA A 15 2.36 -11.90 -26.14
CA ALA A 15 1.03 -11.66 -25.62
C ALA A 15 0.60 -10.19 -25.77
N ALA A 16 -0.55 -9.97 -26.42
CA ALA A 16 -1.21 -8.67 -26.42
C ALA A 16 -1.82 -8.32 -25.05
N ASN A 17 -2.30 -9.33 -24.32
CA ASN A 17 -2.77 -9.21 -22.94
C ASN A 17 -2.37 -10.50 -22.19
N ILE A 18 -1.74 -10.36 -21.02
CA ILE A 18 -1.22 -11.50 -20.27
C ILE A 18 -2.13 -11.78 -19.08
N ASP A 19 -2.83 -12.92 -19.12
CA ASP A 19 -3.49 -13.46 -17.94
C ASP A 19 -2.42 -14.05 -16.99
N PRO A 20 -2.28 -13.52 -15.75
CA PRO A 20 -1.28 -13.97 -14.78
C PRO A 20 -1.57 -15.38 -14.25
N GLN A 21 -2.74 -15.96 -14.54
CA GLN A 21 -3.10 -17.35 -14.21
C GLN A 21 -3.03 -18.28 -15.42
N ALA A 22 -2.49 -17.83 -16.56
CA ALA A 22 -2.40 -18.67 -17.75
C ALA A 22 -1.46 -19.86 -17.50
N ASP A 23 -1.86 -21.07 -17.93
CA ASP A 23 -1.05 -22.29 -17.75
C ASP A 23 0.35 -22.20 -18.38
N ARG A 24 0.51 -21.38 -19.43
CA ARG A 24 1.82 -21.09 -20.05
C ARG A 24 2.79 -20.32 -19.15
N LEU A 25 2.31 -19.75 -18.04
CA LEU A 25 3.11 -19.13 -16.98
C LEU A 25 3.24 -20.03 -15.74
N LEU A 26 2.66 -21.23 -15.73
CA LEU A 26 2.66 -22.11 -14.56
C LEU A 26 4.08 -22.58 -14.23
N ILE A 27 4.55 -22.27 -13.02
CA ILE A 27 5.80 -22.78 -12.47
C ILE A 27 5.56 -24.19 -11.94
N GLU A 28 4.59 -24.33 -11.03
CA GLU A 28 4.25 -25.60 -10.37
C GLU A 28 2.83 -25.57 -9.78
N ARG A 29 2.25 -26.76 -9.59
CA ARG A 29 0.89 -26.96 -9.07
C ARG A 29 0.87 -28.08 -8.02
N HIS A 30 0.24 -27.81 -6.87
CA HIS A 30 0.08 -28.77 -5.78
C HIS A 30 -1.37 -28.77 -5.29
N GLY A 31 -2.17 -29.72 -5.79
CA GLY A 31 -3.60 -29.76 -5.52
C GLY A 31 -4.28 -28.43 -5.89
N PRO A 32 -4.92 -27.72 -4.94
CA PRO A 32 -5.59 -26.44 -5.21
C PRO A 32 -4.62 -25.26 -5.40
N LEU A 33 -3.33 -25.44 -5.08
CA LEU A 33 -2.31 -24.40 -5.17
C LEU A 33 -1.70 -24.35 -6.57
N ALA A 34 -1.61 -23.14 -7.13
CA ALA A 34 -0.91 -22.90 -8.39
C ALA A 34 0.01 -21.68 -8.27
N CYS A 35 1.28 -21.87 -8.59
CA CYS A 35 2.30 -20.81 -8.61
C CYS A 35 2.59 -20.44 -10.06
N HIS A 36 2.39 -19.19 -10.43
CA HIS A 36 2.61 -18.69 -11.79
C HIS A 36 3.73 -17.67 -11.81
N TYR A 37 4.47 -17.64 -12.91
CA TYR A 37 5.56 -16.69 -13.09
C TYR A 37 5.05 -15.26 -13.25
N ALA A 38 5.73 -14.36 -12.55
CA ALA A 38 5.70 -12.93 -12.78
C ALA A 38 7.09 -12.36 -12.44
N PRO A 39 7.52 -11.26 -13.08
CA PRO A 39 8.90 -10.77 -13.05
C PRO A 39 9.26 -10.05 -11.74
N PHE A 40 9.32 -10.80 -10.64
CA PHE A 40 9.69 -10.32 -9.30
C PHE A 40 11.11 -10.75 -8.88
N ASP A 41 11.92 -11.19 -9.84
CA ASP A 41 13.23 -11.81 -9.66
C ASP A 41 14.36 -10.84 -9.31
N HIS A 42 14.21 -9.56 -9.66
CA HIS A 42 15.24 -8.55 -9.36
C HIS A 42 15.43 -8.42 -7.84
N ILE A 43 16.68 -8.43 -7.37
CA ILE A 43 17.03 -8.16 -5.97
C ILE A 43 17.88 -6.90 -5.93
N ASN A 44 17.49 -5.93 -5.10
CA ASN A 44 18.29 -4.74 -4.84
C ASN A 44 19.33 -5.08 -3.75
N PRO A 45 20.62 -5.31 -4.07
CA PRO A 45 21.63 -5.73 -3.11
C PRO A 45 22.02 -4.62 -2.11
N ASP A 46 21.74 -3.36 -2.44
CA ASP A 46 22.13 -2.20 -1.63
C ASP A 46 21.05 -1.81 -0.60
N ALA A 47 19.94 -2.55 -0.58
CA ALA A 47 18.82 -2.24 0.29
C ALA A 47 19.19 -2.31 1.78
N LYS A 48 18.79 -1.29 2.52
CA LYS A 48 18.89 -1.19 3.98
C LYS A 48 17.61 -1.60 4.69
N ILE A 49 16.50 -1.68 3.94
CA ILE A 49 15.21 -2.15 4.43
C ILE A 49 14.58 -3.10 3.41
N VAL A 50 13.98 -4.19 3.90
CA VAL A 50 13.19 -5.14 3.12
C VAL A 50 11.74 -5.10 3.60
N LEU A 51 10.82 -4.82 2.67
CA LEU A 51 9.38 -4.88 2.93
C LEU A 51 8.83 -6.21 2.43
N LEU A 52 8.44 -7.09 3.36
CA LEU A 52 8.04 -8.47 3.06
C LEU A 52 6.51 -8.62 3.09
N GLY A 53 5.92 -8.70 1.90
CA GLY A 53 4.52 -9.09 1.70
C GLY A 53 4.31 -10.61 1.72
N ILE A 54 3.08 -11.05 1.47
CA ILE A 54 2.74 -12.48 1.43
C ILE A 54 3.05 -13.13 0.07
N THR A 55 2.40 -12.65 -0.98
CA THR A 55 2.60 -13.02 -2.39
C THR A 55 2.02 -11.89 -3.26
N PRO A 56 2.53 -11.66 -4.47
CA PRO A 56 1.90 -10.75 -5.41
C PRO A 56 0.52 -11.27 -5.86
N GLY A 57 -0.51 -10.43 -5.79
CA GLY A 57 -1.84 -10.76 -6.34
C GLY A 57 -1.91 -10.60 -7.86
N ALA A 58 -2.97 -11.11 -8.49
CA ALA A 58 -3.16 -11.12 -9.94
C ALA A 58 -2.95 -9.75 -10.61
N GLN A 59 -3.42 -8.67 -10.00
CA GLN A 59 -3.27 -7.34 -10.59
C GLN A 59 -1.80 -6.88 -10.62
N LYS A 60 -1.05 -7.11 -9.53
CA LYS A 60 0.39 -6.78 -9.49
C LYS A 60 1.16 -7.63 -10.49
N ALA A 61 0.81 -8.91 -10.60
CA ALA A 61 1.39 -9.83 -11.57
C ALA A 61 1.16 -9.34 -13.02
N ARG A 62 -0.07 -8.95 -13.36
CA ARG A 62 -0.38 -8.35 -14.68
C ARG A 62 0.47 -7.13 -14.97
N ASN A 63 0.51 -6.17 -14.05
CA ASN A 63 1.28 -4.94 -14.25
C ASN A 63 2.77 -5.25 -14.47
N ALA A 64 3.34 -6.15 -13.66
CA ALA A 64 4.72 -6.57 -13.80
C ALA A 64 4.99 -7.27 -15.15
N LEU A 65 4.11 -8.18 -15.57
CA LEU A 65 4.22 -8.90 -16.85
C LEU A 65 4.11 -7.96 -18.06
N THR A 66 3.19 -6.99 -18.01
CA THR A 66 3.03 -5.97 -19.06
C THR A 66 4.25 -5.07 -19.16
N GLU A 67 4.82 -4.65 -18.03
CA GLU A 67 6.05 -3.85 -17.99
C GLU A 67 7.23 -4.64 -18.57
N LEU A 68 7.37 -5.91 -18.18
CA LEU A 68 8.43 -6.77 -18.72
C LEU A 68 8.31 -6.94 -20.22
N ALA A 69 7.10 -7.22 -20.74
CA ALA A 69 6.87 -7.34 -22.17
C ALA A 69 7.25 -6.05 -22.92
N THR A 70 6.89 -4.89 -22.35
CA THR A 70 7.21 -3.57 -22.93
C THR A 70 8.72 -3.33 -22.95
N ALA A 71 9.40 -3.57 -21.83
CA ALA A 71 10.84 -3.41 -21.68
C ALA A 71 11.62 -4.32 -22.64
N LEU A 72 11.22 -5.59 -22.75
CA LEU A 72 11.87 -6.55 -23.63
C LEU A 72 11.67 -6.22 -25.12
N ARG A 73 10.47 -5.80 -25.53
CA ARG A 73 10.21 -5.32 -26.91
C ARG A 73 11.00 -4.05 -27.25
N ALA A 74 11.34 -3.25 -26.24
CA ALA A 74 12.23 -2.10 -26.37
C ALA A 74 13.72 -2.46 -26.32
N ASN A 75 14.09 -3.75 -26.40
CA ASN A 75 15.46 -4.27 -26.36
C ASN A 75 16.25 -3.88 -25.10
N LYS A 76 15.57 -3.66 -23.96
CA LYS A 76 16.27 -3.53 -22.67
C LYS A 76 16.92 -4.86 -22.28
N SER A 77 17.98 -4.78 -21.48
CA SER A 77 18.59 -5.98 -20.90
C SER A 77 17.62 -6.66 -19.93
N ASP A 78 17.80 -7.96 -19.69
CA ASP A 78 16.97 -8.73 -18.75
C ASP A 78 17.01 -8.14 -17.34
N ALA A 79 18.19 -7.67 -16.91
CA ALA A 79 18.36 -7.06 -15.61
C ALA A 79 17.53 -5.77 -15.49
N ASP A 80 17.65 -4.86 -16.46
CA ASP A 80 16.91 -3.59 -16.47
C ASP A 80 15.40 -3.83 -16.58
N ALA A 81 14.98 -4.81 -17.38
CA ALA A 81 13.58 -5.15 -17.59
C ALA A 81 12.94 -5.73 -16.32
N LEU A 82 13.66 -6.60 -15.59
CA LEU A 82 13.22 -7.13 -14.31
C LEU A 82 13.16 -6.06 -13.21
N GLU A 83 14.16 -5.18 -13.16
CA GLU A 83 14.17 -4.06 -12.22
C GLU A 83 12.98 -3.13 -12.42
N LEU A 84 12.72 -2.73 -13.68
CA LEU A 84 11.60 -1.87 -14.05
C LEU A 84 10.26 -2.51 -13.69
N SER A 85 10.09 -3.79 -14.01
CA SER A 85 8.87 -4.56 -13.72
C SER A 85 8.57 -4.63 -12.23
N LYS A 86 9.60 -4.81 -11.40
CA LYS A 86 9.47 -4.87 -9.94
C LYS A 86 9.10 -3.52 -9.34
N LYS A 87 9.67 -2.43 -9.86
CA LYS A 87 9.33 -1.05 -9.45
C LYS A 87 7.85 -0.73 -9.73
N THR A 88 7.35 -1.05 -10.92
CA THR A 88 5.96 -0.76 -11.33
C THR A 88 4.91 -1.52 -10.49
N ALA A 89 5.22 -2.72 -10.00
CA ALA A 89 4.28 -3.57 -9.28
C ALA A 89 4.30 -3.43 -7.74
N SER A 90 5.14 -2.54 -7.21
CA SER A 90 5.39 -2.44 -5.77
C SER A 90 4.45 -1.44 -5.06
N PHE A 91 3.76 -1.93 -4.02
CA PHE A 91 2.92 -1.24 -3.03
C PHE A 91 2.42 0.16 -3.40
N SER A 92 1.18 0.30 -3.90
CA SER A 92 0.49 1.58 -4.12
C SER A 92 -0.73 1.75 -3.20
N GLY A 93 -1.24 2.98 -3.08
CA GLY A 93 -2.50 3.31 -2.39
C GLY A 93 -2.42 3.54 -0.87
N PRO A 94 -3.57 3.54 -0.15
CA PRO A 94 -3.67 3.94 1.25
C PRO A 94 -2.78 3.16 2.22
N MET A 95 -2.49 1.89 1.88
CA MET A 95 -1.61 1.04 2.68
C MET A 95 -0.19 1.60 2.74
N ARG A 96 0.27 2.24 1.66
CA ARG A 96 1.59 2.89 1.61
C ARG A 96 1.67 4.01 2.65
N ASN A 97 0.67 4.89 2.69
CA ASN A 97 0.66 6.04 3.61
C ASN A 97 0.65 5.61 5.07
N ASN A 98 -0.16 4.59 5.41
CA ASN A 98 -0.17 4.01 6.75
C ASN A 98 1.18 3.40 7.12
N LEU A 99 1.80 2.64 6.19
CA LEU A 99 3.10 2.05 6.41
C LEU A 99 4.18 3.12 6.63
N ILE A 100 4.23 4.14 5.77
CA ILE A 100 5.16 5.28 5.91
C ILE A 100 5.01 5.92 7.29
N ALA A 101 3.79 6.26 7.70
CA ALA A 101 3.53 6.91 8.98
C ALA A 101 4.01 6.05 10.17
N MET A 102 3.81 4.73 10.10
CA MET A 102 4.26 3.82 11.15
C MET A 102 5.78 3.62 11.16
N LEU A 103 6.43 3.56 10.00
CA LEU A 103 7.90 3.50 9.90
C LEU A 103 8.56 4.80 10.39
N ASP A 104 7.96 5.94 10.08
CA ASP A 104 8.40 7.23 10.59
C ASP A 104 8.22 7.32 12.11
N ARG A 105 7.09 6.82 12.63
CA ARG A 105 6.79 6.79 14.07
C ARG A 105 7.82 6.00 14.89
N ILE A 106 8.38 4.92 14.34
CA ILE A 106 9.42 4.13 15.03
C ILE A 106 10.84 4.69 14.81
N GLY A 107 10.99 5.82 14.11
CA GLY A 107 12.27 6.49 13.89
C GLY A 107 13.14 5.90 12.78
N LEU A 108 12.59 5.04 11.91
CA LEU A 108 13.41 4.33 10.92
C LEU A 108 14.04 5.29 9.90
N HIS A 109 13.31 6.33 9.49
CA HIS A 109 13.80 7.37 8.59
C HIS A 109 15.11 8.02 9.09
N ALA A 110 15.23 8.29 10.39
CA ALA A 110 16.42 8.87 10.98
C ALA A 110 17.64 7.95 10.87
N VAL A 111 17.46 6.65 11.12
CA VAL A 111 18.53 5.65 10.96
C VAL A 111 18.96 5.48 9.51
N LEU A 112 18.02 5.63 8.58
CA LEU A 112 18.29 5.58 7.15
C LEU A 112 18.87 6.89 6.59
N GLY A 113 19.00 7.94 7.40
CA GLY A 113 19.48 9.25 6.95
C GLY A 113 18.56 9.93 5.94
N ILE A 114 17.25 9.70 6.04
CA ILE A 114 16.23 10.29 5.17
C ILE A 114 15.18 11.06 5.99
N GLU A 115 14.59 12.10 5.40
CA GLU A 115 13.60 12.95 6.08
C GLU A 115 12.33 12.18 6.47
N SER A 116 11.92 11.21 5.64
CA SER A 116 10.77 10.34 5.86
C SER A 116 10.93 9.05 5.07
N CYS A 117 10.36 7.97 5.57
CA CYS A 117 10.22 6.69 4.86
C CYS A 117 9.39 6.80 3.58
N ALA A 118 8.71 7.94 3.34
CA ALA A 118 8.13 8.25 2.04
C ALA A 118 9.17 8.19 0.91
N ARG A 119 10.43 8.58 1.18
CA ARG A 119 11.50 8.60 0.19
C ARG A 119 11.83 7.21 -0.37
N LEU A 120 11.56 6.14 0.40
CA LEU A 120 11.73 4.74 -0.04
C LEU A 120 10.85 4.41 -1.26
N PHE A 121 9.78 5.17 -1.50
CA PHE A 121 8.86 4.95 -2.61
C PHE A 121 9.08 5.90 -3.79
N ASP A 122 10.04 6.82 -3.71
CA ASP A 122 10.36 7.75 -4.81
C ASP A 122 11.87 7.93 -5.07
N THR A 123 12.52 8.75 -4.27
CA THR A 123 13.85 9.34 -4.49
C THR A 123 14.96 8.54 -3.84
N ARG A 124 14.62 7.68 -2.87
CA ARG A 124 15.53 6.76 -2.19
C ARG A 124 15.10 5.30 -2.33
N THR A 125 14.69 4.92 -3.54
CA THR A 125 14.34 3.53 -3.87
C THR A 125 15.54 2.59 -3.85
N ASP A 126 16.77 3.14 -3.89
CA ASP A 126 18.02 2.43 -3.64
C ASP A 126 18.08 1.80 -2.24
N LEU A 127 17.41 2.39 -1.24
CA LEU A 127 17.46 1.91 0.13
C LEU A 127 16.51 0.75 0.43
N VAL A 128 15.54 0.45 -0.44
CA VAL A 128 14.49 -0.53 -0.16
C VAL A 128 14.48 -1.67 -1.15
N HIS A 129 14.21 -2.87 -0.64
CA HIS A 129 13.86 -4.03 -1.43
C HIS A 129 12.43 -4.45 -1.11
N PHE A 130 11.59 -4.55 -2.13
CA PHE A 130 10.21 -5.03 -2.00
C PHE A 130 10.16 -6.49 -2.37
N THR A 131 9.65 -7.34 -1.48
CA THR A 131 9.55 -8.77 -1.76
C THR A 131 8.34 -9.42 -1.09
N SER A 132 8.21 -10.73 -1.23
CA SER A 132 7.11 -11.51 -0.68
C SER A 132 7.60 -12.87 -0.18
N ALA A 133 6.96 -13.37 0.86
CA ALA A 133 7.25 -14.68 1.43
C ALA A 133 7.16 -15.80 0.38
N LEU A 134 6.24 -15.64 -0.59
CA LEU A 134 6.19 -16.39 -1.84
C LEU A 134 6.49 -15.39 -2.97
N ARG A 135 7.69 -15.48 -3.57
CA ARG A 135 8.20 -14.51 -4.56
C ARG A 135 7.25 -14.30 -5.75
N TYR A 136 6.64 -15.39 -6.22
CA TYR A 136 5.73 -15.39 -7.36
C TYR A 136 4.26 -15.48 -6.95
N PRO A 137 3.32 -15.04 -7.80
CA PRO A 137 1.88 -15.16 -7.58
C PRO A 137 1.45 -16.59 -7.28
N VAL A 138 0.85 -16.79 -6.11
CA VAL A 138 0.23 -18.06 -5.71
C VAL A 138 -1.28 -17.89 -5.63
N PHE A 139 -1.99 -18.87 -6.20
CA PHE A 139 -3.45 -18.94 -6.22
C PHE A 139 -3.95 -20.20 -5.52
N VAL A 140 -5.10 -20.11 -4.86
CA VAL A 140 -5.85 -21.24 -4.29
C VAL A 140 -7.18 -21.33 -5.02
N ASN A 141 -7.41 -22.41 -5.78
CA ASN A 141 -8.63 -22.56 -6.59
C ASN A 141 -8.92 -21.34 -7.48
N GLY A 142 -7.88 -20.78 -8.11
CA GLY A 142 -7.97 -19.62 -9.01
C GLY A 142 -8.13 -18.25 -8.35
N LYS A 143 -8.09 -18.18 -7.00
CA LYS A 143 -8.17 -16.92 -6.24
C LYS A 143 -6.82 -16.57 -5.64
N ASP A 144 -6.52 -15.28 -5.49
CA ASP A 144 -5.30 -14.80 -4.83
C ASP A 144 -5.12 -15.47 -3.46
N TYR A 145 -3.94 -16.04 -3.21
CA TYR A 145 -3.60 -16.60 -1.91
C TYR A 145 -3.50 -15.48 -0.86
N SER A 146 -4.24 -15.64 0.25
CA SER A 146 -4.38 -14.64 1.30
C SER A 146 -3.85 -15.09 2.67
N GLY A 147 -3.08 -16.19 2.71
CA GLY A 147 -2.50 -16.73 3.94
C GLY A 147 -3.18 -17.98 4.49
N SER A 148 -4.03 -18.61 3.70
CA SER A 148 -4.64 -19.91 4.04
C SER A 148 -4.58 -20.83 2.83
N PRO A 149 -3.98 -22.04 2.95
CA PRO A 149 -3.38 -22.63 4.17
C PRO A 149 -2.06 -21.93 4.58
N SER A 150 -1.55 -22.14 5.80
CA SER A 150 -0.31 -21.46 6.25
C SER A 150 0.92 -21.84 5.41
N ILE A 151 1.79 -20.88 5.14
CA ILE A 151 3.04 -21.07 4.39
C ILE A 151 3.92 -22.10 5.09
N ARG A 152 4.10 -21.98 6.41
CA ARG A 152 5.03 -22.81 7.18
C ARG A 152 4.62 -24.28 7.31
N THR A 153 3.33 -24.54 7.44
CA THR A 153 2.82 -25.90 7.68
C THR A 153 2.44 -26.61 6.39
N THR A 154 2.36 -25.91 5.27
CA THR A 154 2.08 -26.49 3.95
C THR A 154 3.41 -26.80 3.25
N PRO A 155 3.79 -28.07 3.02
CA PRO A 155 5.11 -28.42 2.50
C PRO A 155 5.48 -27.69 1.19
N ALA A 156 4.55 -27.64 0.24
CA ALA A 156 4.78 -26.97 -1.05
C ALA A 156 5.02 -25.46 -0.91
N LEU A 157 4.23 -24.76 -0.08
CA LEU A 157 4.41 -23.32 0.15
C LEU A 157 5.71 -23.02 0.92
N ARG A 158 6.04 -23.87 1.90
CA ARG A 158 7.30 -23.75 2.64
C ARG A 158 8.51 -23.94 1.72
N GLU A 159 8.45 -24.93 0.82
CA GLU A 159 9.51 -25.17 -0.15
C GLU A 159 9.66 -24.00 -1.13
N MET A 160 8.56 -23.51 -1.70
CA MET A 160 8.52 -22.30 -2.52
C MET A 160 9.17 -21.12 -1.81
N SER A 161 8.75 -20.86 -0.57
CA SER A 161 9.28 -19.75 0.23
C SER A 161 10.79 -19.87 0.40
N ARG A 162 11.28 -21.02 0.87
CA ARG A 162 12.72 -21.25 1.07
C ARG A 162 13.52 -21.17 -0.22
N ARG A 163 12.99 -21.70 -1.33
CA ARG A 163 13.68 -21.76 -2.62
C ARG A 163 14.08 -20.38 -3.14
N TRP A 164 13.28 -19.35 -2.86
CA TRP A 164 13.50 -18.01 -3.38
C TRP A 164 13.84 -16.98 -2.30
N LEU A 165 13.19 -17.03 -1.14
CA LEU A 165 13.41 -16.04 -0.08
C LEU A 165 14.76 -16.21 0.61
N ASP A 166 15.27 -17.45 0.78
CA ASP A 166 16.53 -17.67 1.49
C ASP A 166 17.73 -17.00 0.78
N GLU A 167 17.70 -16.88 -0.55
CA GLU A 167 18.68 -16.10 -1.33
C GLU A 167 18.66 -14.61 -0.95
N GLU A 168 17.46 -14.03 -0.86
CA GLU A 168 17.28 -12.63 -0.49
C GLU A 168 17.68 -12.37 0.96
N VAL A 169 17.36 -13.30 1.86
CA VAL A 169 17.77 -13.25 3.28
C VAL A 169 19.29 -13.29 3.40
N ALA A 170 19.96 -14.17 2.66
CA ALA A 170 21.42 -14.27 2.70
C ALA A 170 22.09 -13.00 2.17
N LEU A 171 21.58 -12.43 1.08
CA LEU A 171 22.12 -11.23 0.46
C LEU A 171 21.85 -9.95 1.28
N LEU A 172 20.70 -9.88 1.96
CA LEU A 172 20.22 -8.71 2.69
C LEU A 172 20.14 -8.96 4.21
N LYS A 173 21.05 -9.78 4.73
CA LYS A 173 21.09 -10.15 6.16
C LYS A 173 21.27 -8.95 7.10
N ASP A 174 21.89 -7.88 6.61
CA ASP A 174 22.19 -6.66 7.36
C ASP A 174 21.09 -5.59 7.21
N ALA A 175 20.09 -5.83 6.36
CA ALA A 175 18.94 -4.94 6.20
C ALA A 175 17.92 -5.12 7.34
N PHE A 176 17.09 -4.10 7.59
CA PHE A 176 15.90 -4.26 8.42
C PHE A 176 14.79 -4.98 7.65
N TRP A 177 14.21 -6.02 8.22
CA TRP A 177 13.13 -6.78 7.62
C TRP A 177 11.79 -6.42 8.27
N VAL A 178 10.87 -5.88 7.48
CA VAL A 178 9.53 -5.49 7.92
C VAL A 178 8.50 -6.48 7.37
N PRO A 179 8.02 -7.45 8.17
CA PRO A 179 6.96 -8.35 7.74
C PRO A 179 5.60 -7.66 7.75
N LEU A 180 4.85 -7.80 6.65
CA LEU A 180 3.54 -7.18 6.47
C LEU A 180 2.42 -8.22 6.64
N GLY A 181 2.20 -8.63 7.88
CA GLY A 181 1.13 -9.55 8.27
C GLY A 181 1.61 -10.89 8.82
N LYS A 182 0.65 -11.72 9.23
CA LYS A 182 0.92 -12.94 10.00
C LYS A 182 1.83 -13.95 9.29
N GLU A 183 1.53 -14.30 8.04
CA GLU A 183 2.33 -15.30 7.32
C GLU A 183 3.76 -14.81 7.02
N PRO A 184 3.98 -13.56 6.53
CA PRO A 184 5.33 -12.99 6.43
C PRO A 184 6.09 -12.99 7.76
N SER A 185 5.46 -12.59 8.87
CA SER A 185 6.10 -12.63 10.20
C SER A 185 6.52 -14.06 10.56
N ALA A 186 5.62 -15.03 10.39
CA ALA A 186 5.91 -16.41 10.72
C ALA A 186 7.06 -16.99 9.88
N VAL A 187 7.18 -16.59 8.61
CA VAL A 187 8.30 -17.00 7.73
C VAL A 187 9.62 -16.39 8.19
N LEU A 188 9.64 -15.12 8.61
CA LEU A 188 10.85 -14.51 9.19
C LEU A 188 11.23 -15.17 10.52
N ASP A 189 10.26 -15.54 11.36
CA ASP A 189 10.52 -16.30 12.59
C ASP A 189 11.23 -17.63 12.28
N ASP A 190 10.87 -18.32 11.18
CA ASP A 190 11.57 -19.54 10.73
C ASP A 190 13.00 -19.24 10.24
N CYS A 191 13.23 -18.09 9.60
CA CYS A 191 14.58 -17.67 9.20
C CYS A 191 15.46 -17.36 10.42
N VAL A 192 14.90 -16.67 11.43
CA VAL A 192 15.57 -16.41 12.71
C VAL A 192 15.87 -17.70 13.46
N ALA A 193 14.90 -18.61 13.57
CA ALA A 193 15.09 -19.89 14.24
C ALA A 193 16.14 -20.78 13.56
N ARG A 194 16.33 -20.62 12.25
CA ARG A 194 17.40 -21.30 11.47
C ARG A 194 18.75 -20.57 11.51
N GLY A 195 18.85 -19.43 12.20
CA GLY A 195 20.07 -18.63 12.29
C GLY A 195 20.47 -17.92 11.00
N GLN A 196 19.53 -17.77 10.05
CA GLN A 196 19.79 -17.07 8.78
C GLN A 196 19.59 -15.56 8.88
N LEU A 197 18.79 -15.11 9.85
CA LEU A 197 18.48 -13.70 10.06
C LEU A 197 18.55 -13.36 11.55
N ASP A 198 19.13 -12.22 11.88
CA ASP A 198 19.16 -11.73 13.26
C ASP A 198 17.76 -11.25 13.68
N ALA A 199 17.28 -11.72 14.83
CA ALA A 199 16.02 -11.27 15.43
C ALA A 199 15.95 -9.75 15.59
N GLN A 200 17.08 -9.08 15.86
CA GLN A 200 17.15 -7.62 16.01
C GLN A 200 16.90 -6.88 14.68
N ARG A 201 17.16 -7.53 13.54
CA ARG A 201 16.88 -6.98 12.21
C ARG A 201 15.40 -7.13 11.81
N VAL A 202 14.61 -7.93 12.52
CA VAL A 202 13.19 -8.15 12.21
C VAL A 202 12.31 -7.16 12.96
N LEU A 203 11.73 -6.21 12.23
CA LEU A 203 10.81 -5.20 12.73
C LEU A 203 9.36 -5.73 12.73
N ALA A 204 9.12 -6.82 13.46
CA ALA A 204 7.79 -7.41 13.63
C ALA A 204 6.96 -6.64 14.68
N GLY A 205 5.64 -6.62 14.50
CA GLY A 205 4.70 -6.02 15.47
C GLY A 205 4.00 -4.74 14.99
N LEU A 206 4.35 -4.23 13.81
CA LEU A 206 3.58 -3.16 13.18
C LEU A 206 2.13 -3.60 12.95
N PRO A 207 1.12 -2.75 13.25
CA PRO A 207 -0.24 -2.98 12.79
C PRO A 207 -0.26 -3.20 11.27
N HIS A 208 -1.06 -4.16 10.79
CA HIS A 208 -1.16 -4.38 9.35
C HIS A 208 -1.69 -3.11 8.66
N PRO A 209 -1.05 -2.58 7.60
CA PRO A 209 -1.33 -1.24 7.07
C PRO A 209 -2.67 -1.09 6.33
N SER A 210 -3.49 -2.13 6.27
CA SER A 210 -4.83 -2.09 5.65
C SER A 210 -5.81 -1.23 6.45
N GLY A 211 -6.78 -0.62 5.75
CA GLY A 211 -7.83 0.19 6.38
C GLY A 211 -8.68 -0.55 7.42
N ALA A 212 -8.76 -1.88 7.35
CA ALA A 212 -9.43 -2.70 8.37
C ALA A 212 -8.78 -2.59 9.77
N ASN A 213 -7.55 -2.07 9.85
CA ASN A 213 -6.82 -1.84 11.09
C ASN A 213 -6.72 -0.36 11.47
N ALA A 214 -7.57 0.51 10.89
CA ALA A 214 -7.52 1.96 11.11
C ALA A 214 -7.44 2.34 12.60
N GLU A 215 -8.23 1.72 13.49
CA GLU A 215 -8.18 2.02 14.93
C GLU A 215 -6.81 1.71 15.55
N ARG A 216 -6.23 0.55 15.22
CA ARG A 216 -4.91 0.14 15.73
C ARG A 216 -3.81 1.06 15.20
N ILE A 217 -3.91 1.45 13.94
CA ILE A 217 -2.98 2.40 13.30
C ILE A 217 -3.11 3.78 13.98
N SER A 218 -4.32 4.30 14.16
CA SER A 218 -4.52 5.60 14.84
C SER A 218 -3.96 5.59 16.26
N TYR A 219 -4.14 4.48 17.00
CA TYR A 219 -3.55 4.35 18.34
C TYR A 219 -2.01 4.29 18.28
N PHE A 220 -1.45 3.45 17.41
CA PHE A 220 0.00 3.33 17.21
C PHE A 220 0.66 4.67 16.85
N LEU A 221 -0.02 5.47 16.03
CA LEU A 221 0.43 6.81 15.62
C LEU A 221 0.14 7.91 16.66
N GLY A 222 -0.57 7.59 17.75
CA GLY A 222 -0.95 8.54 18.79
C GLY A 222 -2.06 9.53 18.41
N THR A 223 -2.77 9.30 17.29
CA THR A 223 -3.91 10.14 16.87
C THR A 223 -5.23 9.74 17.51
N LYS A 224 -5.25 8.61 18.21
CA LYS A 224 -6.39 8.14 19.02
C LYS A 224 -5.92 7.85 20.45
N GLN A 225 -6.67 8.36 21.42
CA GLN A 225 -6.38 8.15 22.85
C GLN A 225 -6.80 6.75 23.32
N ARG A 226 -6.14 6.24 24.36
CA ARG A 226 -6.37 4.90 24.93
C ARG A 226 -7.82 4.71 25.36
N GLU A 227 -8.40 5.71 25.99
CA GLU A 227 -9.76 5.68 26.55
C GLU A 227 -10.84 5.63 25.46
N ALA A 228 -10.49 5.99 24.22
CA ALA A 228 -11.39 6.00 23.07
C ALA A 228 -11.35 4.70 22.26
N LEU A 229 -10.52 3.72 22.65
CA LEU A 229 -10.36 2.45 21.93
C LEU A 229 -11.59 1.56 22.08
N SER A 230 -11.93 0.84 21.01
CA SER A 230 -12.92 -0.23 21.09
C SER A 230 -12.37 -1.41 21.88
N THR A 231 -13.27 -2.25 22.40
CA THR A 231 -12.92 -3.51 23.08
C THR A 231 -12.18 -4.52 22.20
N LYS A 232 -12.09 -4.28 20.89
CA LYS A 232 -11.37 -5.14 19.93
C LYS A 232 -9.90 -4.75 19.77
N THR A 233 -9.48 -3.62 20.34
CA THR A 233 -8.10 -3.15 20.29
C THR A 233 -7.47 -3.31 21.66
N ASN A 234 -6.40 -4.09 21.73
CA ASN A 234 -5.61 -4.28 22.93
C ASN A 234 -4.45 -3.25 22.90
N PRO A 235 -4.52 -2.18 23.71
CA PRO A 235 -3.48 -1.16 23.70
C PRO A 235 -2.15 -1.66 24.25
N GLU A 236 -2.15 -2.56 25.24
CA GLU A 236 -0.92 -3.08 25.87
C GLU A 236 -0.02 -3.78 24.84
N LEU A 237 -0.61 -4.56 23.93
CA LEU A 237 0.12 -5.20 22.83
C LEU A 237 0.70 -4.19 21.84
N ILE A 238 -0.03 -3.10 21.57
CA ILE A 238 0.40 -2.07 20.63
C ILE A 238 1.56 -1.24 21.24
N ASP A 239 1.46 -0.90 22.52
CA ASP A 239 2.51 -0.17 23.24
C ASP A 239 3.79 -1.00 23.35
N ALA A 240 3.65 -2.29 23.70
CA ALA A 240 4.78 -3.21 23.76
C ALA A 240 5.48 -3.33 22.40
N ALA A 241 4.71 -3.46 21.31
CA ALA A 241 5.24 -3.49 19.96
C ALA A 241 5.95 -2.18 19.59
N LEU A 242 5.35 -1.02 19.88
CA LEU A 242 5.97 0.28 19.62
C LEU A 242 7.30 0.44 20.37
N LEU A 243 7.34 0.08 21.66
CA LEU A 243 8.56 0.13 22.46
C LEU A 243 9.65 -0.80 21.91
N GLN A 244 9.30 -2.03 21.56
CA GLN A 244 10.25 -2.99 20.99
C GLN A 244 10.79 -2.52 19.64
N LEU A 245 9.92 -2.04 18.76
CA LEU A 245 10.30 -1.56 17.43
C LEU A 245 11.23 -0.34 17.51
N THR A 246 10.87 0.66 18.33
CA THR A 246 11.71 1.84 18.53
C THR A 246 13.06 1.45 19.11
N ARG A 247 13.11 0.56 20.11
CA ARG A 247 14.38 0.05 20.66
C ARG A 247 15.24 -0.62 19.59
N SER A 248 14.63 -1.49 18.80
CA SER A 248 15.33 -2.21 17.72
C SER A 248 15.95 -1.22 16.75
N VAL A 249 15.18 -0.24 16.27
CA VAL A 249 15.68 0.83 15.36
C VAL A 249 16.80 1.65 16.01
N THR A 250 16.63 2.11 17.26
CA THR A 250 17.63 2.94 17.94
C THR A 250 18.94 2.23 18.25
N ALA A 251 18.93 0.92 18.53
CA ALA A 251 20.14 0.16 18.84
C ALA A 251 21.13 0.12 17.67
N PHE A 252 20.64 0.24 16.43
CA PHE A 252 21.51 0.30 15.25
C PHE A 252 22.09 1.70 15.02
N ALA A 253 21.40 2.77 15.42
CA ALA A 253 21.94 4.13 15.35
C ALA A 253 23.19 4.30 16.23
N THR A 254 23.25 3.60 17.37
CA THR A 254 24.38 3.64 18.31
C THR A 254 25.54 2.72 17.92
N ASN A 255 25.31 1.70 17.09
CA ASN A 255 26.35 0.76 16.67
C ASN A 255 27.08 1.19 15.39
N GLU A 256 26.50 2.06 14.55
CA GLU A 256 27.20 2.63 13.38
C GLU A 256 27.98 3.93 13.67
N SER A 257 27.91 4.47 14.89
CA SER A 257 28.64 5.67 15.32
C SER A 257 30.11 5.41 15.77
N SER A 258 30.77 4.40 15.19
CA SER A 258 32.23 4.26 15.20
C SER A 258 32.68 3.58 13.91
N PRO A 259 33.51 4.27 13.08
CA PRO A 259 34.84 4.70 13.50
C PRO A 259 35.20 6.17 13.16
N ASP A 260 36.18 6.67 13.91
CA ASP A 260 36.98 7.89 13.65
C ASP A 260 36.30 9.26 13.85
N GLN A 261 36.33 9.74 15.09
CA GLN A 261 36.46 11.18 15.37
C GLN A 261 37.38 11.41 16.58
N PRO A 262 38.43 12.26 16.46
CA PRO A 262 39.25 12.65 17.60
C PRO A 262 38.46 13.60 18.53
N PRO A 263 38.76 13.63 19.83
CA PRO A 263 37.95 14.37 20.79
C PRO A 263 38.21 15.87 20.64
N THR A 264 37.14 16.66 20.54
CA THR A 264 37.19 18.13 20.62
C THR A 264 36.47 18.59 21.90
N PRO A 265 36.97 19.62 22.60
CA PRO A 265 36.73 19.79 24.03
C PRO A 265 35.38 20.39 24.39
N THR A 266 34.97 20.05 25.60
CA THR A 266 33.82 20.56 26.37
C THR A 266 33.87 22.08 26.54
N GLU A 267 32.77 22.79 26.22
CA GLU A 267 32.51 24.16 26.66
C GLU A 267 31.13 24.21 27.39
N PRO A 268 30.99 24.96 28.50
CA PRO A 268 29.92 24.72 29.49
C PRO A 268 28.59 25.46 29.23
N ALA A 269 27.57 24.96 29.94
CA ALA A 269 26.15 25.26 29.84
C ALA A 269 25.74 26.74 30.05
N GLN A 270 24.73 27.17 29.28
CA GLN A 270 23.93 28.37 29.55
C GLN A 270 22.65 28.04 30.36
N PRO A 271 22.24 28.90 31.32
CA PRO A 271 21.04 28.70 32.14
C PRO A 271 19.72 29.09 31.45
N PRO A 272 18.55 28.64 31.97
CA PRO A 272 17.28 28.61 31.25
C PRO A 272 16.51 29.94 31.23
N VAL A 273 15.76 30.16 30.15
CA VAL A 273 14.82 31.29 29.96
C VAL A 273 13.40 30.87 30.39
N PRO A 274 12.62 31.71 31.11
CA PRO A 274 11.29 31.36 31.63
C PRO A 274 10.16 31.50 30.57
N PRO A 275 9.00 30.84 30.78
CA PRO A 275 7.90 30.81 29.81
C PRO A 275 6.93 32.02 29.96
N PRO A 276 6.20 32.41 28.89
CA PRO A 276 5.10 33.36 28.98
C PRO A 276 3.78 32.69 29.46
N PRO A 277 2.83 33.46 30.01
CA PRO A 277 1.72 32.94 30.82
C PRO A 277 0.49 32.49 30.03
N ALA A 278 -0.31 31.67 30.71
CA ALA A 278 -1.58 31.09 30.28
C ALA A 278 -2.73 32.11 30.21
N THR A 279 -3.60 31.94 29.20
CA THR A 279 -4.91 32.59 29.15
C THR A 279 -6.01 31.53 29.21
N THR A 280 -6.78 31.60 30.29
CA THR A 280 -8.02 30.86 30.57
C THR A 280 -9.17 31.39 29.73
N LEU A 281 -10.08 30.52 29.28
CA LEU A 281 -11.55 30.72 29.32
C LEU A 281 -12.30 29.44 28.90
N ALA A 282 -13.22 29.02 29.75
CA ALA A 282 -14.34 28.09 29.50
C ALA A 282 -15.65 28.85 29.82
N PRO A 283 -16.89 28.30 29.71
CA PRO A 283 -17.41 27.17 28.92
C PRO A 283 -18.64 27.61 28.06
N SER A 284 -19.21 26.73 27.23
CA SER A 284 -20.58 26.88 26.70
C SER A 284 -21.16 25.54 26.26
N ALA A 285 -22.47 25.40 26.45
CA ALA A 285 -23.18 24.17 26.71
C ALA A 285 -23.69 23.39 25.48
N SER A 286 -23.84 22.09 25.72
CA SER A 286 -24.84 21.13 25.21
C SER A 286 -25.93 21.67 24.26
N THR A 287 -25.99 21.08 23.06
CA THR A 287 -27.26 20.65 22.43
C THR A 287 -26.98 19.54 21.42
N SER A 288 -27.57 18.36 21.62
CA SER A 288 -27.58 17.29 20.61
C SER A 288 -28.60 17.61 19.52
N PRO A 289 -28.29 17.30 18.24
CA PRO A 289 -29.25 16.47 17.51
C PRO A 289 -28.60 15.38 16.63
N ARG A 290 -29.30 14.24 16.59
CA ARG A 290 -29.30 13.16 15.59
C ARG A 290 -28.26 13.19 14.46
N SER A 291 -27.35 12.22 14.54
CA SER A 291 -26.61 11.52 13.48
C SER A 291 -26.96 11.84 12.02
N THR A 292 -26.19 12.75 11.43
CA THR A 292 -25.73 12.69 10.04
C THR A 292 -24.24 13.01 10.06
N ALA A 293 -23.38 12.02 9.80
CA ALA A 293 -21.94 12.26 9.79
C ALA A 293 -21.60 13.29 8.69
N PRO A 294 -20.86 14.37 8.99
CA PRO A 294 -20.34 15.27 7.97
C PRO A 294 -19.35 14.53 7.06
N SER A 295 -19.27 14.94 5.80
CA SER A 295 -18.26 14.44 4.86
C SER A 295 -16.87 14.54 5.48
N SER A 296 -16.03 13.51 5.30
CA SER A 296 -14.65 13.56 5.81
C SER A 296 -13.88 14.73 5.17
N LYS A 297 -12.86 15.25 5.86
CA LYS A 297 -11.96 16.30 5.32
C LYS A 297 -11.41 15.93 3.94
N THR A 298 -11.16 14.64 3.72
CA THR A 298 -10.71 14.05 2.46
C THR A 298 -11.77 14.14 1.36
N VAL A 299 -13.05 13.87 1.66
CA VAL A 299 -14.15 14.01 0.69
C VAL A 299 -14.39 15.47 0.32
N ALA A 300 -14.28 16.39 1.28
CA ALA A 300 -14.39 17.82 1.02
C ALA A 300 -13.24 18.33 0.10
N GLN A 301 -12.01 17.86 0.32
CA GLN A 301 -10.87 18.18 -0.53
C GLN A 301 -11.03 17.61 -1.95
N ALA A 302 -11.50 16.37 -2.07
CA ALA A 302 -11.81 15.74 -3.34
C ALA A 302 -12.91 16.48 -4.12
N GLU A 303 -13.96 16.92 -3.42
CA GLU A 303 -15.01 17.72 -4.03
C GLU A 303 -14.52 19.09 -4.50
N ALA A 304 -13.64 19.74 -3.72
CA ALA A 304 -13.01 21.00 -4.12
C ALA A 304 -12.13 20.83 -5.36
N LEU A 305 -11.41 19.71 -5.48
CA LEU A 305 -10.63 19.37 -6.67
C LEU A 305 -11.54 19.15 -7.90
N LEU A 306 -12.67 18.47 -7.74
CA LEU A 306 -13.64 18.30 -8.82
C LEU A 306 -14.21 19.65 -9.27
N ALA A 307 -14.54 20.52 -8.32
CA ALA A 307 -15.05 21.85 -8.61
C ALA A 307 -14.03 22.77 -9.30
N SER A 308 -12.72 22.55 -9.10
CA SER A 308 -11.68 23.32 -9.80
C SER A 308 -11.40 22.84 -11.22
N LYS A 309 -11.82 21.61 -11.57
CA LYS A 309 -11.53 20.99 -12.87
C LYS A 309 -12.76 20.80 -13.76
N LEU A 310 -13.95 20.63 -13.17
CA LEU A 310 -15.17 20.23 -13.87
C LEU A 310 -16.32 21.19 -13.59
N GLY A 311 -17.27 21.26 -14.52
CA GLY A 311 -18.47 22.08 -14.35
C GLY A 311 -19.43 21.44 -13.35
N ARG A 312 -19.82 22.15 -12.30
CA ARG A 312 -20.83 21.65 -11.35
C ARG A 312 -22.21 21.62 -12.02
N ILE A 313 -22.91 20.48 -11.95
CA ILE A 313 -24.25 20.33 -12.55
C ILE A 313 -25.31 21.05 -11.70
N LYS A 314 -25.25 20.87 -10.37
CA LYS A 314 -26.13 21.47 -9.34
C LYS A 314 -25.37 21.63 -8.02
N ASP A 315 -25.95 22.33 -7.06
CA ASP A 315 -25.37 22.57 -5.72
C ASP A 315 -25.12 21.29 -4.88
N GLY A 316 -25.50 20.12 -5.40
CA GLY A 316 -25.36 18.84 -4.72
C GLY A 316 -26.48 18.63 -3.69
N SER A 317 -26.63 17.39 -3.23
CA SER A 317 -27.45 17.08 -2.05
C SER A 317 -26.55 16.81 -0.85
N LYS A 318 -27.13 16.57 0.33
CA LYS A 318 -26.34 16.12 1.50
C LYS A 318 -25.53 14.83 1.26
N LYS A 319 -25.87 14.06 0.21
CA LYS A 319 -25.28 12.73 -0.03
C LYS A 319 -24.42 12.64 -1.29
N VAL A 320 -24.68 13.46 -2.32
CA VAL A 320 -23.89 13.42 -3.55
C VAL A 320 -23.77 14.79 -4.19
N ALA A 321 -22.67 15.06 -4.86
CA ALA A 321 -22.50 16.22 -5.75
C ALA A 321 -22.13 15.76 -7.16
N GLY A 322 -22.82 16.28 -8.16
CA GLY A 322 -22.59 15.92 -9.56
C GLY A 322 -21.82 17.00 -10.32
N PHE A 323 -20.93 16.57 -11.20
CA PHE A 323 -20.16 17.41 -12.10
C PHE A 323 -20.20 16.87 -13.53
N GLN A 324 -19.87 17.73 -14.47
CA GLN A 324 -19.88 17.49 -15.89
C GLN A 324 -18.50 17.84 -16.48
N THR A 325 -18.02 16.97 -17.38
CA THR A 325 -16.80 17.20 -18.14
C THR A 325 -17.05 18.13 -19.32
N SER A 326 -15.98 18.66 -19.94
CA SER A 326 -16.09 19.49 -21.15
C SER A 326 -16.77 18.77 -22.32
N LEU A 327 -16.65 17.44 -22.38
CA LEU A 327 -17.31 16.56 -23.35
C LEU A 327 -18.75 16.18 -22.96
N GLY A 328 -19.29 16.77 -21.88
CA GLY A 328 -20.67 16.59 -21.46
C GLY A 328 -20.96 15.29 -20.69
N ARG A 329 -19.94 14.54 -20.28
CA ARG A 329 -20.09 13.33 -19.44
C ARG A 329 -20.34 13.69 -18.00
N HIS A 330 -21.08 12.86 -17.27
CA HIS A 330 -21.34 13.11 -15.86
C HIS A 330 -20.45 12.28 -14.95
N LEU A 331 -20.09 12.85 -13.81
CA LEU A 331 -19.60 12.11 -12.66
C LEU A 331 -20.26 12.62 -11.38
N ALA A 332 -20.25 11.82 -10.31
CA ALA A 332 -20.71 12.27 -9.00
C ALA A 332 -19.86 11.75 -7.84
N ILE A 333 -19.54 12.62 -6.89
CA ILE A 333 -18.89 12.24 -5.63
C ILE A 333 -19.93 11.95 -4.54
N GLN A 334 -19.70 10.92 -3.72
CA GLN A 334 -20.51 10.66 -2.52
C GLN A 334 -19.99 11.47 -1.32
N ARG A 335 -20.90 12.17 -0.64
CA ARG A 335 -20.65 13.04 0.52
C ARG A 335 -20.93 12.36 1.86
N ASP A 336 -21.77 11.31 1.87
CA ASP A 336 -22.22 10.61 3.08
C ASP A 336 -21.35 9.41 3.48
N VAL A 337 -20.11 9.38 2.98
CA VAL A 337 -19.11 8.34 3.23
C VAL A 337 -17.79 8.98 3.67
N GLN A 338 -16.91 8.19 4.29
CA GLN A 338 -15.60 8.67 4.74
C GLN A 338 -14.51 8.56 3.66
N CYS A 339 -14.73 7.76 2.62
CA CYS A 339 -13.82 7.52 1.50
C CYS A 339 -14.28 8.26 0.24
N ILE A 340 -13.35 8.54 -0.68
CA ILE A 340 -13.68 9.21 -1.95
C ILE A 340 -14.30 8.17 -2.90
N ASN A 341 -15.62 8.21 -3.00
CA ASN A 341 -16.37 7.37 -3.92
C ASN A 341 -16.89 8.20 -5.08
N ILE A 342 -16.55 7.80 -6.30
CA ILE A 342 -16.90 8.51 -7.53
C ILE A 342 -17.75 7.61 -8.42
N TRP A 343 -18.88 8.14 -8.88
CA TRP A 343 -19.71 7.53 -9.91
C TRP A 343 -19.33 8.10 -11.27
N THR A 344 -19.13 7.24 -12.27
CA THR A 344 -18.92 7.64 -13.68
C THR A 344 -19.84 6.84 -14.60
N GLU A 345 -19.99 7.30 -15.84
CA GLU A 345 -20.57 6.49 -16.91
C GLU A 345 -19.65 5.27 -17.16
N ASP A 346 -20.24 4.18 -17.63
CA ASP A 346 -19.52 2.97 -18.02
C ASP A 346 -18.95 3.14 -19.43
N VAL A 347 -17.79 3.79 -19.50
CA VAL A 347 -17.09 4.08 -20.75
C VAL A 347 -15.97 3.07 -20.98
N PRO A 348 -15.85 2.50 -22.20
CA PRO A 348 -14.71 1.64 -22.54
C PRO A 348 -13.38 2.40 -22.41
N PHE A 349 -12.29 1.69 -22.12
CA PHE A 349 -10.91 2.23 -22.05
C PHE A 349 -10.50 3.04 -20.82
N LEU A 350 -11.27 3.01 -19.73
CA LEU A 350 -10.71 3.41 -18.43
C LEU A 350 -9.71 2.34 -17.95
N ASN A 351 -8.42 2.55 -18.23
CA ASN A 351 -7.34 1.84 -17.53
C ASN A 351 -7.62 1.96 -16.03
N ALA A 352 -7.71 0.85 -15.29
CA ALA A 352 -8.21 0.84 -13.92
C ALA A 352 -7.28 1.62 -12.97
N VAL A 353 -7.49 2.94 -12.86
CA VAL A 353 -6.74 3.87 -12.00
C VAL A 353 -7.00 3.58 -10.51
N ALA A 354 -8.18 3.03 -10.19
CA ALA A 354 -8.57 2.60 -8.86
C ALA A 354 -9.56 1.43 -8.96
N PRO A 355 -9.80 0.67 -7.86
CA PRO A 355 -10.83 -0.35 -7.83
C PRO A 355 -12.20 0.23 -8.18
N CYS A 356 -12.84 -0.32 -9.22
CA CYS A 356 -14.19 0.02 -9.62
C CYS A 356 -15.14 -1.17 -9.48
N GLU A 357 -16.36 -0.89 -9.06
CA GLU A 357 -17.46 -1.85 -9.09
C GLU A 357 -18.43 -1.45 -10.20
N ARG A 358 -18.76 -2.40 -11.08
CA ARG A 358 -19.74 -2.18 -12.14
C ARG A 358 -21.16 -2.28 -11.60
N TYR A 359 -21.99 -1.30 -11.94
CA TYR A 359 -23.41 -1.24 -11.61
C TYR A 359 -24.24 -1.23 -12.90
N PRO A 360 -24.76 -2.39 -13.32
CA PRO A 360 -25.65 -2.49 -14.48
C PRO A 360 -26.93 -1.68 -14.29
N ALA A 361 -27.57 -1.26 -15.38
CA ALA A 361 -28.80 -0.46 -15.40
C ALA A 361 -29.93 -0.97 -14.50
N GLN A 362 -30.01 -2.30 -14.30
CA GLN A 362 -31.03 -2.96 -13.49
C GLN A 362 -30.72 -2.92 -11.98
N ARG A 363 -29.45 -2.70 -11.60
CA ARG A 363 -29.04 -2.63 -10.20
C ARG A 363 -29.30 -1.23 -9.66
N ARG A 364 -30.26 -1.14 -8.74
CA ARG A 364 -30.60 0.14 -8.08
C ARG A 364 -29.41 0.72 -7.33
N ARG A 365 -29.31 2.05 -7.37
CA ARG A 365 -28.37 2.89 -6.64
C ARG A 365 -29.07 4.15 -6.13
N HIS A 366 -28.31 4.99 -5.43
CA HIS A 366 -28.88 6.12 -4.71
C HIS A 366 -29.64 7.07 -5.66
N SER A 367 -30.94 7.28 -5.42
CA SER A 367 -31.82 8.10 -6.30
C SER A 367 -31.37 9.56 -6.43
N ASN A 368 -30.65 10.11 -5.45
CA ASN A 368 -30.02 11.43 -5.62
C ASN A 368 -29.11 11.53 -6.87
N LEU A 369 -28.54 10.43 -7.37
CA LEU A 369 -27.78 10.44 -8.62
C LEU A 369 -28.66 10.85 -9.80
N ASP A 370 -29.93 10.46 -9.82
CA ASP A 370 -30.89 10.77 -10.89
C ASP A 370 -31.06 12.29 -11.04
N ALA A 371 -31.03 13.01 -9.92
CA ALA A 371 -31.17 14.46 -9.90
C ALA A 371 -29.83 15.21 -10.05
N GLN A 372 -28.74 14.68 -9.48
CA GLN A 372 -27.45 15.37 -9.35
C GLN A 372 -26.48 15.05 -10.49
N ALA A 373 -26.54 13.84 -11.05
CA ALA A 373 -25.74 13.42 -12.19
C ALA A 373 -26.52 12.40 -13.05
N PRO A 374 -27.53 12.84 -13.82
CA PRO A 374 -28.48 11.96 -14.51
C PRO A 374 -27.87 10.83 -15.37
N ARG A 375 -26.71 11.05 -16.01
CA ARG A 375 -26.06 10.02 -16.85
C ARG A 375 -25.47 8.85 -16.05
N VAL A 376 -25.26 9.03 -14.75
CA VAL A 376 -24.87 7.95 -13.81
C VAL A 376 -26.01 7.57 -12.85
N GLY A 377 -27.22 8.09 -13.08
CA GLY A 377 -28.43 7.75 -12.34
C GLY A 377 -28.95 6.34 -12.64
N ASN A 378 -29.97 5.89 -11.91
CA ASN A 378 -30.66 4.62 -12.11
C ASN A 378 -31.12 4.42 -13.57
N GLY A 379 -31.13 3.17 -14.04
CA GLY A 379 -31.53 2.85 -15.42
C GLY A 379 -30.43 2.98 -16.47
N ARG A 380 -29.18 3.19 -16.05
CA ARG A 380 -27.98 3.24 -16.92
C ARG A 380 -26.87 2.36 -16.36
N ASP A 381 -25.93 1.92 -17.19
CA ASP A 381 -24.70 1.33 -16.66
C ASP A 381 -23.83 2.43 -16.05
N ALA A 382 -23.21 2.15 -14.90
CA ALA A 382 -22.27 3.06 -14.26
C ALA A 382 -21.17 2.29 -13.54
N LEU A 383 -20.09 3.00 -13.23
CA LEU A 383 -18.98 2.51 -12.44
C LEU A 383 -18.91 3.28 -11.13
N LEU A 384 -18.68 2.56 -10.03
CA LEU A 384 -18.37 3.12 -8.71
C LEU A 384 -16.90 2.93 -8.41
N TRP A 385 -16.13 4.01 -8.49
CA TRP A 385 -14.72 4.06 -8.18
C TRP A 385 -14.51 4.36 -6.70
N ARG A 386 -13.55 3.67 -6.09
CA ARG A 386 -13.11 3.92 -4.72
C ARG A 386 -11.66 4.41 -4.78
N VAL A 387 -11.47 5.73 -4.84
CA VAL A 387 -10.14 6.35 -4.94
C VAL A 387 -9.60 6.71 -3.56
N SER A 388 -8.28 6.65 -3.39
CA SER A 388 -7.65 6.81 -2.07
C SER A 388 -7.44 8.26 -1.63
N ASP A 389 -7.23 9.15 -2.59
CA ASP A 389 -6.78 10.52 -2.40
C ASP A 389 -7.13 11.38 -3.61
N THR A 390 -6.76 12.66 -3.53
CA THR A 390 -6.97 13.65 -4.58
C THR A 390 -6.12 13.42 -5.82
N ASP A 391 -4.99 12.71 -5.71
CA ASP A 391 -4.08 12.48 -6.84
C ASP A 391 -4.63 11.37 -7.74
N GLN A 392 -5.08 10.25 -7.16
CA GLN A 392 -5.83 9.24 -7.90
C GLN A 392 -7.13 9.79 -8.49
N LEU A 393 -7.78 10.72 -7.78
CA LEU A 393 -8.94 11.41 -8.33
C LEU A 393 -8.56 12.26 -9.54
N ALA A 394 -7.45 12.98 -9.51
CA ALA A 394 -6.96 13.76 -10.64
C ALA A 394 -6.62 12.87 -11.85
N GLU A 395 -5.99 11.72 -11.62
CA GLU A 395 -5.71 10.72 -12.67
C GLU A 395 -7.01 10.13 -13.25
N LEU A 396 -7.97 9.78 -12.40
CA LEU A 396 -9.28 9.30 -12.83
C LEU A 396 -9.99 10.34 -13.71
N ILE A 397 -10.01 11.61 -13.30
CA ILE A 397 -10.58 12.70 -14.09
C ILE A 397 -9.86 12.80 -15.45
N ALA A 398 -8.52 12.83 -15.45
CA ALA A 398 -7.74 12.95 -16.68
C ALA A 398 -7.96 11.78 -17.64
N CYS A 399 -8.11 10.56 -17.13
CA CYS A 399 -8.45 9.38 -17.94
C CYS A 399 -9.90 9.45 -18.45
N TYR A 400 -10.85 9.85 -17.60
CA TYR A 400 -12.26 9.91 -17.94
C TYR A 400 -12.62 11.00 -18.95
N ASP A 401 -11.88 12.11 -18.94
CA ASP A 401 -11.99 13.19 -19.92
C ASP A 401 -11.41 12.82 -21.29
N ARG A 402 -10.46 11.87 -21.34
CA ARG A 402 -9.81 11.42 -22.58
C ARG A 402 -10.47 10.20 -23.24
N ALA A 403 -11.07 9.32 -22.45
CA ALA A 403 -11.90 8.23 -22.94
C ALA A 403 -13.10 8.79 -23.69
#